data_AF-A0A0U3RYR7-F1
#
_entry.id   AF-A0A0U3RYR7-F1
#
_cell.length_a   1.000
_cell.length_b   1.000
_cell.length_c   1.000
_cell.angle_alpha   90.00
_cell.angle_beta   90.00
_cell.angle_gamma   90.00
#
_symmetry.space_group_name_H-M   'P 1'
#
loop_
_entity.id
_entity.type
_entity.pdbx_description
1 polymer ?
#
loop_
_entity_poly.entity_id
_entity_poly.type
_entity_poly.pdbx_seq_one_letter_code
_entity_poly.pdbx_strand_id
1 'polypeptide(L)'
;MTKTIRILFLFLLILLILPVGLTRVMVEYYEHKYSNPIQEGRMPDEVVKTSGGTEEEKPEYSAKIMNNSVVLIRNGNIVWKSQSFEYLNWYSHVDVLIHNNTIYVAILKEKGIVGIKEFYQDIDVVYHLQERYLLALDLNGNLKWYYKELKGCKPGEGCYPSEIELKLKNSRLYVTYAPFEKRTLVFNVD
;
A
#
# COMPACT_ATOMS: atom_id res chain seq x y z
N MET A 1 -5.26 -17.51 -51.80
CA MET A 1 -4.40 -16.95 -50.72
C MET A 1 -3.01 -17.60 -50.81
N THR A 2 -1.98 -16.83 -51.17
CA THR A 2 -0.61 -17.34 -51.36
C THR A 2 0.00 -17.77 -50.02
N LYS A 3 1.00 -18.69 -50.04
CA LYS A 3 1.71 -19.14 -48.81
C LYS A 3 2.22 -17.97 -47.97
N THR A 4 2.68 -16.90 -48.60
CA THR A 4 3.17 -15.68 -47.95
C THR A 4 2.08 -14.96 -47.15
N ILE A 5 0.85 -14.85 -47.68
CA ILE A 5 -0.28 -14.21 -46.97
C ILE A 5 -0.70 -15.06 -45.77
N ARG A 6 -0.65 -16.40 -45.87
CA ARG A 6 -0.91 -17.30 -44.73
C ARG A 6 0.10 -17.11 -43.61
N ILE A 7 1.39 -17.01 -43.94
CA ILE A 7 2.45 -16.79 -42.96
C ILE A 7 2.31 -15.41 -42.31
N LEU A 8 2.04 -14.37 -43.09
CA LEU A 8 1.85 -13.01 -42.57
C LEU A 8 0.67 -12.93 -41.61
N PHE A 9 -0.45 -13.57 -41.96
CA PHE A 9 -1.64 -13.65 -41.10
C PHE A 9 -1.36 -14.42 -39.80
N LEU A 10 -0.62 -15.53 -39.88
CA LEU A 10 -0.23 -16.29 -38.69
C LEU A 10 0.68 -15.48 -37.77
N PHE A 11 1.63 -14.74 -38.34
CA PHE A 11 2.51 -13.82 -37.58
C PHE A 11 1.70 -12.73 -36.87
N LEU A 12 0.74 -12.12 -37.58
CA LEU A 12 -0.12 -11.09 -37.01
C LEU A 12 -0.97 -11.66 -35.86
N LEU A 13 -1.50 -12.87 -36.02
CA LEU A 13 -2.27 -13.55 -34.97
C LEU A 13 -1.41 -13.83 -33.73
N ILE A 14 -0.18 -14.32 -33.91
CA ILE A 14 0.77 -14.56 -32.81
C ILE A 14 1.13 -13.24 -32.12
N LEU A 15 1.40 -12.18 -32.89
CA LEU A 15 1.69 -10.84 -32.35
C LEU A 15 0.56 -10.29 -31.48
N LEU A 16 -0.69 -10.64 -31.76
CA LEU A 16 -1.85 -10.24 -30.95
C LEU A 16 -2.04 -11.10 -29.69
N ILE A 17 -1.84 -12.42 -29.79
CA ILE A 17 -2.12 -13.36 -28.70
C ILE A 17 -0.96 -13.45 -27.70
N LEU A 18 0.29 -13.42 -28.18
CA LEU A 18 1.47 -13.64 -27.37
C LEU A 18 1.62 -12.62 -26.22
N PRO A 19 1.41 -11.30 -26.43
CA PRO A 19 1.45 -10.32 -25.34
C PRO A 19 0.39 -10.59 -24.27
N VAL A 20 -0.82 -10.99 -24.67
CA VAL A 20 -1.92 -11.32 -23.74
C VAL A 20 -1.58 -12.58 -22.93
N GLY A 21 -1.06 -13.61 -23.60
CA GLY A 21 -0.63 -14.84 -22.94
C GLY A 21 0.51 -14.61 -21.94
N LEU A 22 1.55 -13.87 -22.34
CA LEU A 22 2.66 -13.49 -21.46
C LEU A 22 2.18 -12.67 -20.25
N THR A 23 1.26 -11.75 -20.48
CA THR A 23 0.69 -10.90 -19.43
C THR A 23 -0.09 -11.72 -18.40
N ARG A 24 -0.88 -12.70 -18.84
CA ARG A 24 -1.58 -13.62 -17.92
C ARG A 24 -0.60 -14.42 -17.06
N VAL A 25 0.42 -15.02 -17.69
CA VAL A 25 1.44 -15.79 -16.96
C VAL A 25 2.18 -14.91 -15.95
N MET A 26 2.49 -13.66 -16.31
CA MET A 26 3.08 -12.71 -15.37
C MET A 26 2.14 -12.41 -14.20
N VAL A 27 0.87 -12.10 -14.46
CA VAL A 27 -0.09 -11.83 -13.37
C VAL A 27 -0.24 -13.03 -12.44
N GLU A 28 -0.36 -14.25 -12.97
CA GLU A 28 -0.42 -15.48 -12.16
C GLU A 28 0.85 -15.70 -11.33
N TYR A 29 2.04 -15.44 -11.90
CA TYR A 29 3.29 -15.51 -11.16
C TYR A 29 3.33 -14.53 -9.98
N TYR A 30 2.93 -13.27 -10.21
CA TYR A 30 2.91 -12.25 -9.16
C TYR A 30 1.83 -12.51 -8.11
N GLU A 31 0.66 -13.01 -8.52
CA GLU A 31 -0.36 -13.48 -7.60
C GLU A 31 0.18 -14.60 -6.71
N HIS A 32 0.79 -15.63 -7.29
CA HIS A 32 1.36 -16.71 -6.50
C HIS A 32 2.43 -16.19 -5.51
N LYS A 33 3.36 -15.35 -6.00
CA LYS A 33 4.49 -14.85 -5.22
C LYS A 33 4.10 -13.89 -4.09
N TYR A 34 3.07 -13.06 -4.29
CA TYR A 34 2.67 -12.01 -3.35
C TYR A 34 1.26 -12.21 -2.78
N SER A 35 0.69 -13.41 -2.93
CA SER A 35 -0.56 -13.83 -2.30
C SER A 35 -0.48 -13.75 -0.78
N ASN A 36 0.65 -14.21 -0.23
CA ASN A 36 1.02 -14.00 1.16
C ASN A 36 1.87 -12.73 1.26
N PRO A 37 1.54 -11.82 2.18
CA PRO A 37 2.33 -10.62 2.36
C PRO A 37 3.76 -10.95 2.82
N ILE A 38 4.74 -10.27 2.24
CA ILE A 38 6.14 -10.36 2.68
C ILE A 38 6.34 -9.30 3.76
N GLN A 39 6.59 -9.75 4.98
CA GLN A 39 6.61 -8.89 6.17
C GLN A 39 8.03 -8.79 6.76
N GLU A 40 8.37 -7.61 7.26
CA GLU A 40 9.66 -7.29 7.89
C GLU A 40 9.44 -6.39 9.12
N GLY A 41 10.33 -6.48 10.11
CA GLY A 41 10.29 -5.64 11.32
C GLY A 41 9.43 -6.23 12.44
N ARG A 42 8.73 -5.37 13.18
CA ARG A 42 7.89 -5.78 14.33
C ARG A 42 6.60 -6.43 13.82
N MET A 43 6.37 -7.70 14.16
CA MET A 43 5.20 -8.42 13.65
C MET A 43 3.92 -8.01 14.40
N PRO A 44 2.83 -7.73 13.68
CA PRO A 44 1.53 -7.47 14.30
C PRO A 44 0.82 -8.76 14.70
N ASP A 45 -0.12 -8.63 15.64
CA ASP A 45 -1.23 -9.57 15.78
C ASP A 45 -2.29 -9.25 14.71
N GLU A 46 -2.81 -10.26 14.02
CA GLU A 46 -3.88 -10.07 13.03
C GLU A 46 -5.25 -10.31 13.67
N VAL A 47 -6.16 -9.33 13.55
CA VAL A 47 -7.53 -9.47 14.05
C VAL A 47 -8.52 -9.31 12.91
N VAL A 48 -9.37 -10.32 12.69
CA VAL A 48 -10.46 -10.28 11.71
C VAL A 48 -11.65 -9.53 12.31
N LYS A 49 -11.88 -8.31 11.81
CA LYS A 49 -13.00 -7.40 12.14
C LYS A 49 -13.41 -7.32 13.62
N THR A 50 -13.03 -6.24 14.28
CA THR A 50 -13.90 -5.66 15.32
C THR A 50 -14.86 -4.67 14.67
N SER A 51 -16.12 -5.09 14.53
CA SER A 51 -17.25 -4.19 14.31
C SER A 51 -17.45 -3.34 15.57
N GLY A 52 -17.28 -2.03 15.43
CA GLY A 52 -17.85 -1.04 16.35
C GLY A 52 -16.91 -0.55 17.46
N GLY A 53 -16.97 0.75 17.69
CA GLY A 53 -16.40 1.41 18.86
C GLY A 53 -16.03 2.86 18.60
N THR A 54 -17.07 3.71 18.67
CA THR A 54 -17.12 5.13 19.11
C THR A 54 -15.88 6.02 18.94
N GLU A 55 -16.14 7.17 18.32
CA GLU A 55 -15.32 8.38 18.26
C GLU A 55 -14.40 8.56 19.47
N GLU A 56 -13.09 8.47 19.28
CA GLU A 56 -12.12 9.08 20.19
C GLU A 56 -11.04 9.80 19.39
N GLU A 57 -10.95 11.11 19.71
CA GLU A 57 -10.09 12.18 19.20
C GLU A 57 -9.64 12.09 17.73
N LYS A 58 -10.32 12.86 16.86
CA LYS A 58 -9.70 13.29 15.60
C LYS A 58 -8.32 13.84 15.95
N PRO A 59 -7.23 13.31 15.36
CA PRO A 59 -5.91 13.77 15.71
C PRO A 59 -5.84 15.28 15.42
N GLU A 60 -5.35 16.04 16.39
CA GLU A 60 -5.07 17.48 16.23
C GLU A 60 -4.08 17.75 15.06
N TYR A 61 -3.41 16.69 14.62
CA TYR A 61 -2.39 16.70 13.60
C TYR A 61 -2.87 15.94 12.37
N SER A 62 -2.58 16.50 11.20
CA SER A 62 -2.65 15.79 9.92
C SER A 62 -1.24 15.48 9.44
N ALA A 63 -1.08 14.46 8.60
CA ALA A 63 0.19 14.16 7.95
C ALA A 63 0.08 14.29 6.43
N LYS A 64 1.20 14.68 5.80
CA LYS A 64 1.39 14.63 4.35
C LYS A 64 2.82 14.23 4.03
N ILE A 65 3.07 13.84 2.79
CA ILE A 65 4.43 13.61 2.28
C ILE A 65 4.86 14.85 1.49
N MET A 66 6.00 15.41 1.85
CA MET A 66 6.62 16.56 1.18
C MET A 66 8.12 16.31 1.02
N ASN A 67 8.63 16.37 -0.21
CA ASN A 67 10.05 16.13 -0.53
C ASN A 67 10.57 14.85 0.14
N ASN A 68 9.85 13.74 -0.08
CA ASN A 68 10.17 12.41 0.44
C ASN A 68 10.25 12.32 1.98
N SER A 69 9.74 13.32 2.69
CA SER A 69 9.67 13.35 4.15
C SER A 69 8.21 13.36 4.58
N VAL A 70 7.92 12.77 5.74
CA VAL A 70 6.62 12.89 6.40
C VAL A 70 6.61 14.22 7.15
N VAL A 71 5.59 15.04 6.91
CA VAL A 71 5.37 16.29 7.63
C VAL A 71 4.11 16.19 8.48
N LEU A 72 4.22 16.67 9.72
CA LEU A 72 3.08 16.87 10.61
C LEU A 72 2.58 18.30 10.49
N ILE A 73 1.28 18.45 10.31
CA ILE A 73 0.60 19.72 10.09
C ILE A 73 -0.44 19.93 11.19
N ARG A 74 -0.34 21.04 11.91
CA ARG A 74 -1.32 21.50 12.91
C ARG A 74 -1.76 22.92 12.55
N ASN A 75 -3.07 23.15 12.44
CA ASN A 75 -3.63 24.46 12.07
C ASN A 75 -3.00 25.06 10.78
N GLY A 76 -2.71 24.20 9.80
CA GLY A 76 -2.09 24.59 8.52
C GLY A 76 -0.57 24.81 8.54
N ASN A 77 0.08 24.76 9.71
CA ASN A 77 1.52 24.96 9.84
C ASN A 77 2.25 23.62 10.00
N ILE A 78 3.43 23.51 9.39
CA ILE A 78 4.33 22.37 9.59
C ILE A 78 4.96 22.50 10.98
N VAL A 79 4.70 21.53 11.85
CA VAL A 79 5.20 21.51 13.23
C VAL A 79 6.32 20.50 13.44
N TRP A 80 6.45 19.53 12.55
CA TRP A 80 7.50 18.53 12.57
C TRP A 80 7.71 17.93 11.18
N LYS A 81 8.93 17.51 10.88
CA LYS A 81 9.32 16.89 9.62
C LYS A 81 10.32 15.77 9.89
N SER A 82 10.09 14.61 9.28
CA SER A 82 11.00 13.47 9.35
C SER A 82 12.29 13.72 8.57
N GLN A 83 13.27 12.84 8.76
CA GLN A 83 14.33 12.66 7.76
C GLN A 83 13.72 12.25 6.40
N SER A 84 14.45 12.55 5.32
CA SER A 84 14.03 12.14 3.98
C SER A 84 14.17 10.63 3.82
N PHE A 85 13.15 9.98 3.30
CA PHE A 85 13.15 8.57 2.99
C PHE A 85 13.26 8.39 1.48
N GLU A 86 14.31 7.74 0.99
CA GLU A 86 14.57 7.60 -0.45
C GLU A 86 13.40 7.01 -1.26
N TYR A 87 12.54 6.22 -0.61
CA TYR A 87 11.46 5.49 -1.24
C TYR A 87 10.08 6.15 -1.07
N LEU A 88 9.93 7.26 -0.36
CA LEU A 88 8.64 7.95 -0.25
C LEU A 88 8.42 8.87 -1.46
N ASN A 89 7.20 8.85 -2.01
CA ASN A 89 6.80 9.73 -3.09
C ASN A 89 5.44 10.37 -2.79
N TRP A 90 5.10 11.41 -3.55
CA TRP A 90 3.85 12.17 -3.42
C TRP A 90 2.56 11.38 -3.70
N TYR A 91 2.67 10.15 -4.22
CA TYR A 91 1.54 9.24 -4.46
C TYR A 91 1.28 8.29 -3.30
N SER A 92 1.89 8.52 -2.13
CA SER A 92 1.64 7.66 -0.97
C SER A 92 0.63 8.31 -0.04
N HIS A 93 -0.28 7.49 0.49
CA HIS A 93 -1.22 7.89 1.53
C HIS A 93 -0.51 7.80 2.87
N VAL A 94 -0.83 8.70 3.79
CA VAL A 94 -0.24 8.74 5.12
C VAL A 94 -1.28 9.08 6.16
N ASP A 95 -1.20 8.39 7.30
CA ASP A 95 -1.93 8.74 8.51
C ASP A 95 -0.98 8.78 9.70
N VAL A 96 -1.33 9.55 10.73
CA VAL A 96 -0.48 9.78 11.88
C VAL A 96 -1.24 9.81 13.19
N LEU A 97 -0.62 9.25 14.23
CA LEU A 97 -1.11 9.28 15.60
C LEU A 97 0.05 9.57 16.54
N ILE A 98 -0.16 10.43 17.54
CA ILE A 98 0.85 10.75 18.55
C ILE A 98 0.36 10.22 19.89
N HIS A 99 1.17 9.42 20.57
CA HIS A 99 0.88 8.91 21.91
C HIS A 99 2.17 8.63 22.69
N ASN A 100 2.22 9.00 23.97
CA ASN A 100 3.37 8.78 24.87
C ASN A 100 4.73 9.14 24.24
N ASN A 101 4.87 10.39 23.78
CA ASN A 101 6.09 10.89 23.11
C ASN A 101 6.57 10.03 21.92
N THR A 102 5.63 9.34 21.28
CA THR A 102 5.87 8.49 20.11
C THR A 102 4.93 8.93 19.00
N ILE A 103 5.50 9.13 17.81
CA ILE A 103 4.77 9.46 16.58
C ILE A 103 4.66 8.16 15.78
N TYR A 104 3.44 7.68 15.61
CA TYR A 104 3.11 6.53 14.77
C TYR A 104 2.71 7.02 13.39
N VAL A 105 3.44 6.60 12.36
CA VAL A 105 3.21 7.01 10.98
C VAL A 105 2.91 5.77 10.15
N ALA A 106 1.71 5.69 9.60
CA ALA A 106 1.35 4.66 8.64
C ALA A 106 1.42 5.21 7.23
N ILE A 107 2.04 4.46 6.33
CA ILE A 107 2.27 4.86 4.94
C ILE A 107 1.84 3.73 4.03
N LEU A 108 1.11 4.07 2.97
CA LEU A 108 0.72 3.16 1.90
C LEU A 108 1.20 3.75 0.58
N LYS A 109 2.00 2.96 -0.14
CA LYS A 109 2.60 3.35 -1.41
C LYS A 109 2.33 2.29 -2.46
N GLU A 110 1.99 2.72 -3.67
CA GLU A 110 2.04 1.86 -4.84
C GLU A 110 3.49 1.74 -5.34
N LYS A 111 4.04 0.53 -5.33
CA LYS A 111 5.41 0.24 -5.79
C LYS A 111 5.47 0.07 -7.31
N GLY A 112 4.42 -0.48 -7.90
CA GLY A 112 4.37 -0.69 -9.33
C GLY A 112 3.18 -1.52 -9.79
N ILE A 113 3.04 -1.54 -11.10
CA ILE A 113 1.97 -2.17 -11.85
C ILE A 113 2.60 -3.23 -12.75
N VAL A 114 2.12 -4.47 -12.66
CA VAL A 114 2.54 -5.56 -13.54
C VAL A 114 1.39 -5.89 -14.47
N GLY A 115 1.62 -5.75 -15.78
CA GLY A 115 0.65 -6.11 -16.81
C GLY A 115 0.59 -5.08 -17.93
N ILE A 116 -0.43 -5.21 -18.78
CA ILE A 116 -0.69 -4.25 -19.86
C ILE A 116 -1.84 -3.36 -19.41
N LYS A 117 -1.52 -2.14 -19.01
CA LYS A 117 -2.51 -1.07 -18.85
C LYS A 117 -2.86 -0.54 -20.25
N GLU A 118 -4.13 -0.20 -20.50
CA GLU A 118 -4.61 0.57 -21.68
C GLU A 118 -4.77 -0.16 -23.03
N PHE A 119 -4.35 -1.42 -23.23
CA PHE A 119 -4.58 -2.11 -24.52
C PHE A 119 -6.01 -2.65 -24.70
N TYR A 120 -6.71 -2.93 -23.59
CA TYR A 120 -8.08 -3.40 -23.59
C TYR A 120 -8.79 -2.65 -22.48
N GLN A 121 -9.58 -1.63 -22.85
CA GLN A 121 -10.30 -0.76 -21.90
C GLN A 121 -11.20 -1.54 -20.91
N ASP A 122 -11.51 -2.80 -21.23
CA ASP A 122 -12.37 -3.68 -20.43
C ASP A 122 -11.62 -4.89 -19.80
N ILE A 123 -10.31 -5.02 -20.01
CA ILE A 123 -9.50 -6.14 -19.52
C ILE A 123 -8.24 -5.58 -18.84
N ASP A 124 -8.42 -5.08 -17.61
CA ASP A 124 -7.31 -4.77 -16.72
C ASP A 124 -6.70 -6.10 -16.21
N VAL A 125 -5.84 -6.74 -17.01
CA VAL A 125 -4.96 -7.82 -16.51
C VAL A 125 -3.74 -7.15 -15.93
N VAL A 126 -3.98 -6.57 -14.76
CA VAL A 126 -3.03 -5.76 -14.03
C VAL A 126 -2.89 -6.33 -12.63
N TYR A 127 -1.68 -6.31 -12.07
CA TYR A 127 -1.41 -6.67 -10.68
C TYR A 127 -0.66 -5.52 -10.02
N HIS A 128 -1.20 -4.98 -8.93
CA HIS A 128 -0.55 -3.89 -8.21
C HIS A 128 0.26 -4.43 -7.05
N LEU A 129 1.43 -3.85 -6.85
CA LEU A 129 2.26 -4.08 -5.68
C LEU A 129 2.17 -2.88 -4.75
N GLN A 130 1.79 -3.12 -3.51
CA GLN A 130 1.68 -2.11 -2.47
C GLN A 130 2.73 -2.35 -1.40
N GLU A 131 3.47 -1.29 -1.07
CA GLU A 131 4.31 -1.25 0.12
C GLU A 131 3.57 -0.50 1.23
N ARG A 132 3.53 -1.13 2.40
CA ARG A 132 2.88 -0.61 3.60
C ARG A 132 3.95 -0.48 4.67
N TYR A 133 3.99 0.67 5.31
CA TYR A 133 4.90 0.94 6.40
C TYR A 133 4.11 1.37 7.62
N LEU A 134 4.60 0.97 8.79
CA LEU A 134 4.26 1.58 10.06
C LEU A 134 5.57 1.92 10.75
N LEU A 135 5.76 3.20 11.07
CA LEU A 135 6.96 3.70 11.73
C LEU A 135 6.56 4.21 13.12
N ALA A 136 7.32 3.86 14.14
CA ALA A 136 7.25 4.49 15.44
C ALA A 136 8.50 5.34 15.65
N LEU A 137 8.30 6.64 15.81
CA LEU A 137 9.37 7.63 15.94
C LEU A 137 9.31 8.29 17.31
N ASP A 138 10.44 8.69 17.88
CA ASP A 138 10.42 9.65 18.98
C ASP A 138 10.06 11.08 18.50
N LEU A 139 9.89 12.02 19.43
CA LEU A 139 9.58 13.42 19.09
C LEU A 139 10.71 14.14 18.33
N ASN A 140 11.94 13.62 18.39
CA ASN A 140 13.08 14.12 17.62
C ASN A 140 13.13 13.52 16.20
N GLY A 141 12.24 12.56 15.90
CA GLY A 141 12.15 11.86 14.64
C GLY A 141 13.11 10.69 14.47
N ASN A 142 13.71 10.19 15.56
CA ASN A 142 14.50 8.98 15.52
C ASN A 142 13.59 7.75 15.46
N LEU A 143 13.96 6.77 14.63
CA LEU A 143 13.23 5.52 14.51
C LEU A 143 13.39 4.66 15.78
N LYS A 144 12.28 4.36 16.45
CA LYS A 144 12.23 3.38 17.56
C LYS A 144 12.06 1.97 17.02
N TRP A 145 11.08 1.77 16.14
CA TRP A 145 10.82 0.51 15.46
C TRP A 145 10.01 0.75 14.19
N TYR A 146 9.99 -0.25 13.31
CA TYR A 146 9.17 -0.24 12.11
C TYR A 146 8.52 -1.59 11.85
N TYR A 147 7.47 -1.55 11.04
CA TYR A 147 6.92 -2.68 10.32
C TYR A 147 6.83 -2.32 8.84
N LYS A 148 7.10 -3.30 7.99
CA LYS A 148 6.99 -3.17 6.54
C LYS A 148 6.30 -4.41 5.99
N GLU A 149 5.40 -4.18 5.05
CA GLU A 149 4.75 -5.25 4.29
C GLU A 149 4.73 -4.91 2.80
N LEU A 150 5.11 -5.89 1.98
CA LEU A 150 4.88 -5.89 0.54
C LEU A 150 3.75 -6.88 0.23
N LYS A 151 2.66 -6.36 -0.35
CA LYS A 151 1.50 -7.16 -0.71
C LYS A 151 1.08 -6.86 -2.14
N GLY A 152 0.63 -7.90 -2.84
CA GLY A 152 0.04 -7.74 -4.15
C GLY A 152 -1.49 -7.80 -4.11
N CYS A 153 -2.13 -7.27 -5.14
CA CYS A 153 -3.58 -7.29 -5.28
C CYS A 153 -3.99 -7.25 -6.75
N LYS A 154 -5.23 -7.65 -7.03
CA LYS A 154 -5.89 -7.51 -8.34
C LYS A 154 -6.84 -6.30 -8.40
N PRO A 155 -6.97 -5.63 -9.55
CA PRO A 155 -8.04 -4.69 -9.84
C PRO A 155 -9.41 -5.32 -9.51
N GLY A 156 -10.29 -4.58 -8.85
CA GLY A 156 -11.60 -5.07 -8.42
C GLY A 156 -11.62 -5.92 -7.13
N GLU A 157 -10.49 -6.47 -6.69
CA GLU A 157 -10.37 -7.21 -5.42
C GLU A 157 -9.88 -6.34 -4.25
N GLY A 158 -10.10 -5.02 -4.33
CA GLY A 158 -9.68 -4.12 -3.27
C GLY A 158 -8.24 -3.65 -3.37
N CYS A 159 -7.71 -3.58 -4.59
CA CYS A 159 -6.37 -3.09 -4.89
C CYS A 159 -6.10 -1.62 -4.52
N TYR A 160 -7.10 -0.95 -3.99
CA TYR A 160 -7.01 0.39 -3.47
C TYR A 160 -7.40 0.30 -2.00
N PRO A 161 -6.55 0.76 -1.10
CA PRO A 161 -7.03 1.68 -0.09
C PRO A 161 -6.75 3.09 -0.60
N SER A 162 -7.74 3.96 -0.61
CA SER A 162 -7.46 5.41 -0.62
C SER A 162 -7.26 5.95 0.80
N GLU A 163 -7.51 5.11 1.82
CA GLU A 163 -7.51 5.54 3.21
C GLU A 163 -6.78 4.52 4.10
N ILE A 164 -5.81 5.04 4.85
CA ILE A 164 -5.16 4.35 5.96
C ILE A 164 -5.75 4.97 7.21
N GLU A 165 -6.08 4.14 8.19
CA GLU A 165 -6.57 4.61 9.47
C GLU A 165 -5.72 4.04 10.61
N LEU A 166 -5.21 4.94 11.45
CA LEU A 166 -4.57 4.63 12.72
C LEU A 166 -5.52 4.90 13.88
N LYS A 167 -5.73 3.89 14.72
CA LYS A 167 -6.51 4.02 15.96
C LYS A 167 -5.72 3.45 17.13
N LEU A 168 -5.80 4.11 18.28
CA LEU A 168 -5.23 3.60 19.51
C LEU A 168 -6.35 3.24 20.49
N LYS A 169 -6.30 2.04 21.07
CA LYS A 169 -7.24 1.61 22.10
C LYS A 169 -6.59 0.60 23.04
N ASN A 170 -6.68 0.80 24.35
CA ASN A 170 -6.14 -0.10 25.38
C ASN A 170 -4.67 -0.48 25.14
N SER A 171 -3.80 0.51 24.91
CA SER A 171 -2.36 0.30 24.60
C SER A 171 -2.10 -0.57 23.37
N ARG A 172 -3.06 -0.64 22.45
CA ARG A 172 -2.91 -1.29 21.15
C ARG A 172 -3.16 -0.32 20.02
N LEU A 173 -2.27 -0.35 19.05
CA LEU A 173 -2.35 0.42 17.82
C LEU A 173 -2.95 -0.46 16.73
N TYR A 174 -4.07 -0.01 16.17
CA TYR A 174 -4.81 -0.66 15.12
C TYR A 174 -4.54 0.10 13.81
N VAL A 175 -4.00 -0.60 12.83
CA VAL A 175 -3.73 -0.07 11.48
C VAL A 175 -4.67 -0.75 10.52
N THR A 176 -5.57 0.03 9.93
CA THR A 176 -6.57 -0.47 8.98
C THR A 176 -6.32 0.14 7.61
N TYR A 177 -6.35 -0.72 6.58
CA TYR A 177 -6.26 -0.31 5.18
C TYR A 177 -7.65 -0.45 4.54
N ALA A 178 -8.42 0.63 4.57
CA ALA A 178 -9.84 0.65 4.21
C ALA A 178 -10.07 1.19 2.78
N PRO A 179 -11.20 0.87 2.11
CA PRO A 179 -12.34 0.09 2.61
C PRO A 179 -12.33 -1.40 2.24
N PHE A 180 -11.37 -1.87 1.45
CA PHE A 180 -11.49 -3.19 0.83
C PHE A 180 -10.74 -4.32 1.57
N GLU A 181 -9.80 -3.99 2.46
CA GLU A 181 -9.10 -5.00 3.23
C GLU A 181 -9.85 -5.30 4.54
N LYS A 182 -10.23 -6.57 4.73
CA LYS A 182 -10.90 -7.04 5.97
C LYS A 182 -9.92 -7.25 7.15
N ARG A 183 -8.68 -6.78 7.01
CA ARG A 183 -7.59 -7.06 7.95
C ARG A 183 -7.17 -5.77 8.65
N THR A 184 -7.20 -5.78 9.97
CA THR A 184 -6.61 -4.76 10.82
C THR A 184 -5.36 -5.35 11.47
N LEU A 185 -4.24 -4.65 11.34
CA LEU A 185 -2.99 -5.02 11.99
C LEU A 185 -2.97 -4.42 13.39
N VAL A 186 -2.63 -5.22 14.40
CA VAL A 186 -2.63 -4.78 15.79
C VAL A 186 -1.23 -4.87 16.37
N PHE A 187 -0.74 -3.77 16.93
CA PHE A 187 0.57 -3.68 17.56
C PHE A 187 0.42 -3.30 19.03
N ASN A 188 1.13 -3.98 19.92
CA ASN A 188 1.25 -3.52 21.31
C ASN A 188 2.20 -2.31 21.36
N VAL A 189 1.77 -1.23 22.01
CA VAL A 189 2.53 0.03 22.11
C VAL A 189 3.28 0.23 23.43
N ASP A 190 3.38 -0.83 24.24
CA ASP A 190 4.19 -0.88 25.45
C ASP A 190 5.68 -0.58 25.18
#